data_AF-A0A5C7WYA4-F1
#
_entry.id   AF-A0A5C7WYA4-F1
#
_cell.length_a   1.000
_cell.length_b   1.000
_cell.length_c   1.000
_cell.angle_alpha   90.00
_cell.angle_beta   90.00
_cell.angle_gamma   90.00
#
_symmetry.space_group_name_H-M   'P 1'
#
loop_
_entity.id
_entity.type
_entity.pdbx_description
1 polymer ?
#
loop_
_entity_poly.entity_id
_entity_poly.type
_entity_poly.pdbx_seq_one_letter_code
_entity_poly.pdbx_strand_id
1 'polypeptide(L)' 'MKLLVICPHYAPDVAPTGEVMTSIASALVERGHRLDIVTALPWYRKHD' A
#
# COMPACT_ATOMS: atom_id res chain seq x y z
N MET A 1 -11.27 -12.33 5.38
CA MET A 1 -10.28 -13.21 4.69
C MET A 1 -8.87 -12.75 5.00
N LYS A 2 -7.83 -13.60 4.81
CA LYS A 2 -6.42 -13.18 4.89
C LYS A 2 -5.90 -12.89 3.47
N LEU A 3 -5.44 -11.67 3.23
CA LEU A 3 -5.00 -11.20 1.90
C LEU A 3 -3.54 -10.74 1.96
N LEU A 4 -2.72 -11.20 1.00
CA LEU A 4 -1.39 -10.65 0.75
C LEU A 4 -1.51 -9.61 -0.36
N VAL A 5 -1.08 -8.38 -0.09
CA VAL A 5 -1.08 -7.29 -1.09
C VAL A 5 0.36 -6.94 -1.41
N ILE A 6 0.71 -7.01 -2.69
CA ILE A 6 2.02 -6.60 -3.21
C ILE A 6 1.79 -5.37 -4.08
N CYS A 7 2.40 -4.25 -3.70
CA CYS A 7 2.25 -3.00 -4.44
C CYS A 7 3.52 -2.14 -4.39
N PRO A 8 3.81 -1.35 -5.44
CA PRO A 8 5.03 -0.54 -5.48
C PRO A 8 5.04 0.58 -4.44
N HIS A 9 3.86 1.08 -4.05
CA HIS A 9 3.69 2.21 -3.15
C HIS A 9 2.58 1.93 -2.15
N TYR A 10 2.79 2.32 -0.89
CA TYR A 10 1.81 2.24 0.20
C TYR A 10 2.13 3.29 1.27
N ALA A 11 1.13 3.81 1.99
CA ALA A 11 1.36 4.83 3.02
C ALA A 11 2.49 4.42 3.99
N PRO A 12 3.43 5.32 4.33
CA PRO A 12 3.43 6.78 4.08
C PRO A 12 4.12 7.22 2.75
N ASP A 13 4.21 6.33 1.75
CA ASP A 13 4.65 6.69 0.40
C ASP A 13 3.61 7.62 -0.28
N VAL A 14 4.08 8.74 -0.85
CA VAL A 14 3.27 9.79 -1.48
C VAL A 14 3.28 9.72 -3.01
N ALA A 15 3.85 8.67 -3.61
CA ALA A 15 3.74 8.46 -5.04
C ALA A 15 2.26 8.27 -5.45
N PRO A 16 1.86 8.63 -6.69
CA PRO A 16 0.46 8.71 -7.09
C PRO A 16 -0.37 7.44 -6.85
N THR A 17 0.23 6.25 -6.95
CA THR A 17 -0.47 4.98 -6.70
C THR A 17 -0.55 4.62 -5.21
N GLY A 18 0.25 5.24 -4.34
CA GLY A 18 0.25 4.99 -2.89
C GLY A 18 -1.07 5.38 -2.23
N GLU A 19 -1.68 6.50 -2.64
CA GLU A 19 -2.99 6.92 -2.14
C GLU A 19 -4.09 5.92 -2.50
N VAL A 20 -4.10 5.45 -3.75
CA VAL A 20 -5.07 4.46 -4.24
C VAL A 20 -4.93 3.14 -3.50
N MET A 21 -3.70 2.62 -3.38
CA MET A 21 -3.44 1.36 -2.66
C MET A 21 -3.83 1.45 -1.18
N THR A 22 -3.56 2.59 -0.55
CA THR A 22 -3.95 2.84 0.85
C THR A 22 -5.46 2.89 1.01
N SER A 23 -6.18 3.58 0.11
CA SER A 23 -7.65 3.62 0.11
C SER A 23 -8.27 2.23 -0.04
N ILE A 24 -7.76 1.42 -0.98
CA ILE A 24 -8.22 0.03 -1.18
C ILE A 24 -7.97 -0.81 0.09
N ALA A 25 -6.77 -0.72 0.68
CA ALA A 25 -6.44 -1.49 1.87
C ALA A 25 -7.33 -1.11 3.06
N SER A 26 -7.54 0.18 3.31
CA SER A 26 -8.45 0.67 4.35
C SER A 26 -9.87 0.13 4.16
N ALA A 27 -10.40 0.23 2.94
CA ALA A 27 -11.74 -0.25 2.60
C ALA A 27 -11.88 -1.79 2.77
N LEU A 28 -10.83 -2.56 2.55
CA LEU A 28 -10.81 -4.00 2.81
C LEU A 28 -10.72 -4.32 4.31
N VAL A 29 -9.94 -3.57 5.07
CA VAL A 29 -9.88 -3.73 6.53
C VAL A 29 -11.24 -3.40 7.17
N GLU A 30 -11.91 -2.33 6.74
CA GLU A 30 -13.27 -1.96 7.18
C GLU A 30 -14.31 -3.05 6.93
N ARG A 31 -14.11 -3.87 5.88
CA ARG A 31 -14.97 -5.02 5.55
C ARG A 31 -14.60 -6.30 6.32
N GLY A 32 -13.66 -6.23 7.28
CA GLY A 32 -13.26 -7.35 8.12
C GLY A 32 -12.20 -8.27 7.50
N HIS A 33 -11.45 -7.81 6.50
CA HIS A 33 -10.30 -8.54 5.96
C HIS A 33 -9.02 -8.23 6.76
N ARG A 34 -8.16 -9.24 6.93
CA ARG A 34 -6.81 -9.08 7.48
C ARG A 34 -5.83 -9.01 6.32
N LEU A 35 -5.05 -7.94 6.25
CA LEU A 35 -4.09 -7.70 5.19
C LEU A 35 -2.67 -7.82 5.74
N ASP A 36 -1.80 -8.47 4.97
CA ASP A 36 -0.35 -8.36 5.09
C ASP A 36 0.14 -7.63 3.82
N ILE A 37 0.85 -6.51 3.97
CA ILE A 37 1.22 -5.63 2.85
C ILE A 37 2.73 -5.65 2.67
N VAL A 38 3.16 -5.94 1.45
CA VAL A 38 4.57 -5.89 1.03
C VAL A 38 4.70 -4.76 0.01
N THR A 39 5.53 -3.78 0.32
CA THR A 39 5.78 -2.63 -0.54
C THR A 39 7.27 -2.36 -0.74
N ALA A 40 7.60 -1.56 -1.75
CA ALA A 40 8.98 -1.18 -2.02
C ALA A 40 9.46 -0.11 -1.04
N LEU A 41 10.77 -0.06 -0.81
CA LEU A 41 11.40 1.12 -0.23
C LEU A 41 11.20 2.31 -1.21
N PRO A 42 10.93 3.53 -0.73
CA PRO A 42 10.66 4.69 -1.59
C PRO A 42 11.96 5.20 -2.25
N TRP A 43 12.47 4.43 -3.21
CA TRP A 43 13.75 4.63 -3.89
C TRP A 43 13.81 5.96 -4.66
N TYR A 44 12.66 6.44 -5.16
CA TYR A 44 12.52 7.74 -5.81
C TYR A 44 12.96 8.91 -4.92
N ARG A 45 12.94 8.78 -3.58
CA ARG A 45 13.44 9.83 -2.68
C ARG A 45 14.95 10.06 -2.79
N LYS A 46 15.67 9.10 -3.38
CA LYS A 46 17.12 9.13 -3.59
C LYS A 46 17.48 9.12 -5.08
N HIS A 47 16.49 9.34 -5.94
CA HIS A 47 16.69 9.33 -7.38
C HIS A 47 16.79 10.78 -7.86
N ASP A 48 18.00 11.18 -8.22
CA ASP A 48 18.26 12.40 -8.99
C ASP A 48 17.96 12.18 -10.48
#